data_AF-A0A550CNK1-F1
#
_entry.id   AF-A0A550CNK1-F1
#
_cell.length_a   1.000
_cell.length_b   1.000
_cell.length_c   1.000
_cell.angle_alpha   90.00
_cell.angle_beta   90.00
_cell.angle_gamma   90.00
#
_symmetry.space_group_name_H-M   'P 1'
#
loop_
_entity.id
_entity.type
_entity.pdbx_description
1 polymer ?
#
loop_
_entity_poly.entity_id
_entity_poly.type
_entity_poly.pdbx_seq_one_letter_code
_entity_poly.pdbx_strand_id
1 'polypeptide(L)'
;MAFRLTRPLAQALRPTARVFQATPTTTPLKATTGQTGLHVHRNAIPALKFYYNETLSVLNAMPESSVYRQGVEALTQQKLSVLDAANGDIMAAESQLEEDVIEESIKVARDELHLAKKMVEWKAWEPLEEKPEPGQWEYFGQQ
;
A
#
# COMPACT_ATOMS: atom_id res chain seq x y z
N MET A 1 73.32 51.72 -8.48
CA MET A 1 72.57 50.88 -7.53
C MET A 1 71.08 51.04 -7.83
N ALA A 2 70.40 49.98 -8.28
CA ALA A 2 68.93 49.97 -8.42
C ALA A 2 68.43 48.53 -8.28
N PHE A 3 68.02 48.16 -7.07
CA PHE A 3 67.34 46.89 -6.78
C PHE A 3 65.90 46.97 -7.28
N ARG A 4 65.49 46.04 -8.15
CA ARG A 4 64.07 45.81 -8.47
C ARG A 4 63.64 44.48 -7.85
N LEU A 5 62.77 44.57 -6.85
CA LEU A 5 62.07 43.45 -6.22
C LEU A 5 60.98 42.94 -7.18
N THR A 6 61.07 41.68 -7.62
CA THR A 6 59.98 40.98 -8.29
C THR A 6 59.28 40.05 -7.29
N ARG A 7 58.05 40.41 -6.90
CA ARG A 7 57.15 39.57 -6.09
C ARG A 7 56.72 38.33 -6.90
N PRO A 8 56.70 37.12 -6.33
CA PRO A 8 56.08 35.96 -6.97
C PRO A 8 54.56 36.00 -6.77
N LEU A 9 53.82 35.71 -7.84
CA LEU A 9 52.37 35.47 -7.83
C LEU A 9 52.12 34.06 -7.27
N ALA A 10 51.63 33.98 -6.04
CA ALA A 10 51.09 32.74 -5.49
C ALA A 10 49.70 32.50 -6.11
N GLN A 11 49.60 31.52 -7.01
CA GLN A 11 48.33 31.12 -7.62
C GLN A 11 47.60 30.15 -6.69
N ALA A 12 46.53 30.63 -6.07
CA ALA A 12 45.71 29.86 -5.15
C ALA A 12 44.97 28.71 -5.87
N LEU A 13 45.13 27.49 -5.37
CA LEU A 13 44.34 26.32 -5.76
C LEU A 13 42.88 26.55 -5.35
N ARG A 14 41.97 26.62 -6.32
CA ARG A 14 40.54 26.71 -6.06
C ARG A 14 40.01 25.32 -5.67
N PRO A 15 39.39 25.15 -4.50
CA PRO A 15 38.69 23.91 -4.20
C PRO A 15 37.47 23.82 -5.12
N THR A 16 37.41 22.79 -5.98
CA THR A 16 36.21 22.44 -6.72
C THR A 16 35.13 22.00 -5.74
N ALA A 17 34.18 22.89 -5.45
CA ALA A 17 33.01 22.58 -4.65
C ALA A 17 32.18 21.50 -5.35
N ARG A 18 31.98 20.36 -4.68
CA ARG A 18 31.05 19.31 -5.11
C ARG A 18 29.64 19.87 -4.95
N VAL A 19 28.98 20.21 -6.05
CA VAL A 19 27.57 20.59 -6.07
C VAL A 19 26.78 19.34 -5.70
N PHE A 20 26.30 19.27 -4.45
CA PHE A 20 25.23 18.34 -4.10
C PHE A 20 23.98 18.82 -4.83
N GLN A 21 23.61 18.11 -5.91
CA GLN A 21 22.31 18.27 -6.52
C GLN A 21 21.28 17.67 -5.57
N ALA A 22 20.55 18.53 -4.86
CA ALA A 22 19.35 18.11 -4.15
C ALA A 22 18.31 17.72 -5.20
N THR A 23 17.89 16.45 -5.23
CA THR A 23 16.74 16.01 -6.04
C THR A 23 15.45 16.41 -5.30
N PRO A 24 14.64 17.34 -5.81
CA PRO A 24 13.34 17.60 -5.20
C PRO A 24 12.32 16.60 -5.78
N THR A 25 12.26 15.39 -5.21
CA THR A 25 11.14 14.47 -5.48
C THR A 25 10.08 14.63 -4.41
N THR A 26 9.51 15.83 -4.29
CA THR A 26 8.32 16.03 -3.45
C THR A 26 7.15 16.13 -4.39
N THR A 27 6.44 15.02 -4.57
CA THR A 27 5.12 15.03 -5.21
C THR A 27 4.22 16.04 -4.50
N PRO A 28 3.40 16.81 -5.23
CA PRO A 28 2.50 17.78 -4.60
C PRO A 28 1.54 17.03 -3.66
N LEU A 29 1.59 17.38 -2.38
CA LEU A 29 0.75 16.75 -1.36
C LEU A 29 -0.70 17.23 -1.53
N LYS A 30 -1.66 16.30 -1.57
CA LYS A 30 -3.09 16.63 -1.46
C LYS A 30 -3.33 17.37 -0.14
N ALA A 31 -4.05 18.49 -0.19
CA ALA A 31 -4.35 19.28 1.01
C ALA A 31 -5.37 18.59 1.92
N THR A 32 -6.39 17.98 1.33
CA THR A 32 -7.44 17.17 1.99
C THR A 32 -7.85 16.03 1.08
N THR A 33 -8.47 14.99 1.64
CA THR A 33 -9.06 13.85 0.92
C THR A 33 -10.48 14.13 0.44
N GLY A 34 -11.14 15.17 0.94
CA GLY A 34 -12.56 15.46 0.66
C GLY A 34 -13.56 14.59 1.42
N GLN A 35 -13.09 13.58 2.17
CA GLN A 35 -13.93 12.70 3.00
C GLN A 35 -13.77 13.02 4.49
N THR A 36 -14.89 13.06 5.23
CA THR A 36 -14.87 13.32 6.68
C THR A 36 -14.23 12.17 7.44
N GLY A 37 -13.27 12.48 8.32
CA GLY A 37 -12.60 11.48 9.16
C GLY A 37 -11.48 10.69 8.44
N LEU A 38 -11.21 10.96 7.17
CA LEU A 38 -10.11 10.36 6.42
C LEU A 38 -8.97 11.35 6.26
N HIS A 39 -7.85 11.12 6.96
CA HIS A 39 -6.69 12.01 6.91
C HIS A 39 -5.74 11.64 5.77
N VAL A 40 -5.12 12.67 5.14
CA VAL A 40 -4.16 12.47 4.04
C VAL A 40 -2.93 11.72 4.52
N HIS A 41 -2.52 10.69 3.77
CA HIS A 41 -1.39 9.85 4.11
C HIS A 41 -0.17 10.19 3.24
N ARG A 42 0.91 10.69 3.87
CA ARG A 42 2.12 11.17 3.15
C ARG A 42 2.80 10.11 2.29
N ASN A 43 2.81 8.86 2.73
CA ASN A 43 3.44 7.73 2.05
C ASN A 43 2.42 6.62 1.76
N ALA A 44 1.35 6.94 1.03
CA ALA A 44 0.22 6.04 0.80
C ALA A 44 0.60 4.73 0.09
N ILE A 45 1.32 4.80 -1.04
CA ILE A 45 1.66 3.61 -1.85
C ILE A 45 2.52 2.59 -1.08
N PRO A 46 3.63 2.98 -0.41
CA PRO A 46 4.41 2.02 0.38
C PRO A 46 3.60 1.38 1.52
N ALA A 47 2.75 2.17 2.19
CA ALA A 47 1.89 1.66 3.26
C ALA A 47 0.88 0.64 2.72
N LEU A 48 0.27 0.91 1.57
CA LEU A 48 -0.68 0.02 0.94
C LEU A 48 -0.03 -1.32 0.53
N LYS A 49 1.15 -1.27 -0.10
CA LYS A 49 1.94 -2.47 -0.43
C LYS A 49 2.31 -3.27 0.81
N PHE A 50 2.66 -2.61 1.90
CA PHE A 50 2.95 -3.27 3.17
C PHE A 50 1.74 -4.08 3.66
N TYR A 51 0.54 -3.48 3.72
CA TYR A 51 -0.65 -4.20 4.18
C TYR A 51 -1.00 -5.39 3.29
N TYR A 52 -0.91 -5.25 1.96
CA TYR A 52 -1.17 -6.37 1.05
C TYR A 52 -0.18 -7.52 1.21
N ASN A 53 1.11 -7.24 1.35
CA ASN A 53 2.11 -8.28 1.59
C ASN A 53 1.91 -8.98 2.94
N GLU A 54 1.57 -8.22 3.98
CA GLU A 54 1.20 -8.80 5.29
C GLU A 54 -0.05 -9.67 5.19
N THR A 55 -1.07 -9.25 4.43
CA THR A 55 -2.27 -10.06 4.18
C THR A 55 -1.89 -11.38 3.51
N LEU A 56 -1.14 -11.34 2.40
CA LEU A 56 -0.65 -12.55 1.73
C LEU A 56 0.13 -13.48 2.68
N SER A 57 0.94 -12.91 3.58
CA SER A 57 1.65 -13.70 4.60
C SER A 57 0.70 -14.40 5.56
N VAL A 58 -0.40 -13.76 5.97
CA VAL A 58 -1.42 -14.38 6.84
C VAL A 58 -2.20 -15.44 6.08
N LEU A 59 -2.50 -15.23 4.80
CA LEU A 59 -3.24 -16.20 3.97
C LEU A 59 -2.53 -17.55 3.85
N ASN A 60 -1.19 -17.57 3.90
CA ASN A 60 -0.40 -18.81 3.89
C ASN A 60 -0.70 -19.77 5.05
N ALA A 61 -1.28 -19.28 6.15
CA ALA A 61 -1.68 -20.13 7.28
C ALA A 61 -2.98 -20.91 7.01
N MET A 62 -3.74 -20.54 5.98
CA MET A 62 -5.01 -21.16 5.61
C MET A 62 -4.81 -22.22 4.51
N PRO A 63 -5.67 -23.24 4.40
CA PRO A 63 -5.56 -24.24 3.33
C PRO A 63 -5.84 -23.64 1.94
N GLU A 64 -5.14 -24.11 0.91
CA GLU A 64 -5.32 -23.67 -0.50
C GLU A 64 -6.71 -23.97 -1.05
N SER A 65 -7.44 -24.93 -0.46
CA SER A 65 -8.82 -25.26 -0.82
C SER A 65 -9.85 -24.24 -0.31
N SER A 66 -9.45 -23.32 0.58
CA SER A 66 -10.35 -22.30 1.11
C SER A 66 -10.72 -21.29 0.02
N VAL A 67 -12.03 -21.17 -0.27
CA VAL A 67 -12.56 -20.21 -1.25
C VAL A 67 -12.22 -18.77 -0.85
N TYR A 68 -12.24 -18.47 0.45
CA TYR A 68 -11.84 -17.16 0.97
C TYR A 68 -10.37 -16.86 0.62
N ARG A 69 -9.46 -17.81 0.87
CA ARG A 69 -8.04 -17.65 0.52
C ARG A 69 -7.85 -17.36 -0.97
N GLN A 70 -8.46 -18.18 -1.83
CA GLN A 70 -8.36 -18.03 -3.28
C GLN A 70 -8.86 -16.66 -3.78
N GLY A 71 -10.01 -16.21 -3.25
CA GLY A 71 -10.57 -14.90 -3.59
C GLY A 71 -9.68 -13.74 -3.17
N VAL A 72 -9.20 -13.75 -1.91
CA VAL A 72 -8.37 -12.66 -1.38
C VAL A 72 -6.99 -12.65 -2.03
N GLU A 73 -6.38 -13.81 -2.30
CA GLU A 73 -5.09 -13.88 -3.00
C GLU A 73 -5.18 -13.29 -4.41
N ALA A 74 -6.18 -13.69 -5.19
CA ALA A 74 -6.36 -13.18 -6.56
C ALA A 74 -6.57 -11.65 -6.57
N LEU A 75 -7.44 -11.13 -5.70
CA LEU A 75 -7.69 -9.70 -5.59
C LEU A 75 -6.45 -8.93 -5.12
N THR A 76 -5.75 -9.43 -4.11
CA THR A 76 -4.58 -8.76 -3.55
C THR A 76 -3.42 -8.73 -4.55
N GLN A 77 -3.18 -9.83 -5.28
CA GLN A 77 -2.16 -9.90 -6.33
C GLN A 77 -2.48 -8.95 -7.49
N GLN A 78 -3.75 -8.89 -7.91
CA GLN A 78 -4.20 -7.93 -8.92
C GLN A 78 -3.91 -6.49 -8.45
N LYS A 79 -4.33 -6.11 -7.24
CA LYS A 79 -4.09 -4.76 -6.71
C LYS A 79 -2.60 -4.44 -6.58
N LEU A 80 -1.76 -5.40 -6.17
CA LEU A 80 -0.30 -5.23 -6.15
C LEU A 80 0.26 -4.97 -7.55
N SER A 81 -0.18 -5.72 -8.57
CA SER A 81 0.27 -5.51 -9.96
C SER A 81 -0.06 -4.11 -10.47
N VAL A 82 -1.22 -3.56 -10.10
CA VAL A 82 -1.62 -2.18 -10.41
C VAL A 82 -0.70 -1.18 -9.72
N LEU A 83 -0.39 -1.39 -8.44
CA LEU A 83 0.52 -0.52 -7.69
C LEU A 83 1.98 -0.58 -8.18
N ASP A 84 2.39 -1.71 -8.75
CA ASP A 84 3.70 -1.84 -9.40
C ASP A 84 3.71 -1.10 -10.75
N ALA A 85 2.63 -1.21 -11.54
CA ALA A 85 2.49 -0.48 -12.80
C ALA A 85 2.45 1.06 -12.62
N ALA A 86 1.86 1.54 -11.53
CA ALA A 86 1.77 2.96 -11.22
C ALA A 86 3.13 3.62 -10.88
N ASN A 87 4.20 2.86 -10.59
CA ASN A 87 5.56 3.35 -10.37
C ASN A 87 5.69 4.53 -9.37
N GLY A 88 4.83 4.59 -8.35
CA GLY A 88 4.85 5.65 -7.33
C GLY A 88 4.01 6.87 -7.66
N ASP A 89 3.29 6.89 -8.79
CA ASP A 89 2.29 7.91 -9.09
C ASP A 89 0.95 7.57 -8.43
N ILE A 90 0.51 8.45 -7.52
CA ILE A 90 -0.75 8.30 -6.76
C ILE A 90 -1.96 8.46 -7.68
N MET A 91 -1.92 9.38 -8.64
CA MET A 91 -3.07 9.63 -9.52
C MET A 91 -3.29 8.47 -10.48
N ALA A 92 -2.20 7.90 -11.01
CA ALA A 92 -2.27 6.71 -11.84
C ALA A 92 -2.79 5.51 -11.04
N ALA A 93 -2.34 5.34 -9.79
CA ALA A 93 -2.82 4.27 -8.92
C ALA A 93 -4.33 4.38 -8.63
N GLU A 94 -4.83 5.58 -8.29
CA GLU A 94 -6.26 5.82 -8.03
C GLU A 94 -7.11 5.51 -9.27
N SER A 95 -6.69 5.99 -10.45
CA SER A 95 -7.40 5.71 -11.70
C SER A 95 -7.43 4.24 -12.07
N GLN A 96 -6.35 3.49 -11.83
CA GLN A 96 -6.26 2.07 -12.20
C GLN A 96 -6.93 1.15 -11.16
N LEU A 97 -7.01 1.58 -9.89
CA LEU A 97 -7.75 0.87 -8.85
C LEU A 97 -9.25 1.17 -8.90
N GLU A 98 -9.69 2.14 -9.72
CA GLU A 98 -11.07 2.63 -9.78
C GLU A 98 -11.56 3.15 -8.41
N GLU A 99 -10.67 3.80 -7.67
CA GLU A 99 -10.94 4.37 -6.36
C GLU A 99 -10.69 5.88 -6.36
N ASP A 100 -11.61 6.66 -5.78
CA ASP A 100 -11.51 8.13 -5.76
C ASP A 100 -10.31 8.63 -4.92
N VAL A 101 -9.98 7.92 -3.84
CA VAL A 101 -8.97 8.31 -2.86
C VAL A 101 -8.20 7.09 -2.35
N ILE A 102 -6.87 7.09 -2.51
CA ILE A 102 -6.02 5.95 -2.11
C ILE A 102 -6.04 5.63 -0.60
N GLU A 103 -6.32 6.62 0.25
CA GLU A 103 -6.44 6.41 1.70
C GLU A 103 -7.60 5.49 2.08
N GLU A 104 -8.65 5.41 1.26
CA GLU A 104 -9.75 4.46 1.46
C GLU A 104 -9.26 3.03 1.23
N SER A 105 -8.50 2.81 0.16
CA SER A 105 -7.80 1.55 -0.11
C SER A 105 -6.96 1.07 1.06
N ILE A 106 -6.22 1.98 1.71
CA ILE A 106 -5.40 1.67 2.89
C ILE A 106 -6.25 1.21 4.06
N LYS A 107 -7.38 1.87 4.30
CA LYS A 107 -8.32 1.49 5.35
C LYS A 107 -8.88 0.09 5.09
N VAL A 108 -9.36 -0.16 3.86
CA VAL A 108 -9.87 -1.48 3.45
C VAL A 108 -8.79 -2.56 3.56
N ALA A 109 -7.56 -2.29 3.13
CA ALA A 109 -6.45 -3.25 3.25
C ALA A 109 -6.11 -3.58 4.71
N ARG A 110 -6.19 -2.59 5.62
CA ARG A 110 -5.99 -2.79 7.05
C ARG A 110 -7.12 -3.62 7.68
N ASP A 111 -8.36 -3.33 7.30
CA ASP A 111 -9.53 -4.06 7.76
C ASP A 111 -9.50 -5.51 7.26
N GLU A 112 -9.09 -5.72 6.00
CA GLU A 112 -8.90 -7.06 5.42
C GLU A 112 -7.78 -7.83 6.14
N LEU A 113 -6.66 -7.19 6.46
CA LEU A 113 -5.60 -7.83 7.25
C LEU A 113 -6.11 -8.24 8.65
N HIS A 114 -6.95 -7.41 9.27
CA HIS A 114 -7.57 -7.73 10.56
C HIS A 114 -8.55 -8.90 10.42
N LEU A 115 -9.39 -8.89 9.38
CA LEU A 115 -10.32 -9.96 9.07
C LEU A 115 -9.58 -11.28 8.80
N ALA A 116 -8.52 -11.26 7.99
CA ALA A 116 -7.72 -12.45 7.68
C ALA A 116 -7.13 -13.09 8.96
N LYS A 117 -6.64 -12.28 9.92
CA LYS A 117 -6.18 -12.77 11.22
C LYS A 117 -7.31 -13.44 12.01
N LYS A 118 -8.53 -12.92 11.93
CA LYS A 118 -9.71 -13.51 12.56
C LYS A 118 -10.20 -14.77 11.86
N MET A 119 -10.12 -14.81 10.53
CA MET A 119 -10.44 -16.00 9.74
C MET A 119 -9.53 -17.18 10.10
N VAL A 120 -8.26 -16.92 10.43
CA VAL A 120 -7.35 -17.94 10.96
C VAL A 120 -7.83 -18.54 12.28
N GLU A 121 -8.38 -17.71 13.16
CA GLU A 121 -8.96 -18.13 14.45
C GLU A 121 -10.29 -18.89 14.26
N TRP A 122 -11.18 -18.37 13.40
CA TRP A 122 -12.54 -18.90 13.19
C TRP A 122 -12.61 -20.13 12.30
N LYS A 123 -11.61 -20.34 11.43
CA LYS A 123 -11.53 -21.47 10.50
C LYS A 123 -12.81 -21.71 9.69
N ALA A 124 -13.38 -20.64 9.14
CA ALA A 124 -14.66 -20.68 8.41
C ALA A 124 -14.67 -21.58 7.15
N TRP A 125 -13.52 -22.15 6.75
CA TRP A 125 -13.42 -23.16 5.69
C TRP A 125 -13.70 -24.59 6.16
N GLU A 126 -13.86 -24.81 7.47
CA GLU A 126 -14.29 -26.10 8.01
C GLU A 126 -15.79 -26.33 7.73
N PRO A 127 -16.25 -27.59 7.70
CA PRO A 127 -17.67 -27.89 7.58
C PRO A 127 -18.49 -27.22 8.68
N LEU A 128 -19.78 -27.00 8.39
CA LEU A 128 -20.70 -26.37 9.32
C LEU A 128 -20.71 -27.06 10.70
N GLU A 129 -20.50 -26.27 11.76
CA GLU A 129 -20.44 -26.75 13.14
C GLU A 129 -21.78 -27.35 13.60
N GLU A 130 -22.89 -26.69 13.28
CA GLU A 130 -24.24 -27.11 13.64
C GLU A 130 -25.15 -27.16 12.40
N LYS A 131 -25.74 -28.33 12.14
CA LYS A 131 -26.72 -28.46 11.06
C LYS A 131 -28.04 -27.81 11.48
N PRO A 132 -28.76 -27.17 10.54
CA PRO A 132 -30.05 -26.59 10.87
C PRO A 132 -31.06 -27.67 11.26
N GLU A 133 -31.94 -27.33 12.21
CA GLU A 133 -33.08 -28.16 12.58
C GLU A 133 -34.04 -28.36 11.38
N PRO A 134 -34.72 -29.51 11.28
CA PRO A 134 -35.72 -29.74 10.23
C PRO A 134 -36.80 -28.64 10.27
N GLY A 135 -37.08 -28.02 9.11
CA GLY A 135 -38.07 -26.94 9.01
C GLY A 135 -37.57 -25.53 9.36
N GLN A 136 -36.34 -25.34 9.84
CA GLN A 136 -35.80 -24.02 10.22
C GLN A 136 -35.84 -22.98 9.08
N TRP A 137 -35.59 -23.43 7.85
CA TRP A 137 -35.55 -22.60 6.64
C TRP A 137 -36.75 -22.85 5.71
N GLU A 138 -37.78 -23.55 6.19
CA GLU A 138 -39.05 -23.70 5.48
C GLU A 138 -39.93 -22.49 5.76
N TYR A 139 -40.28 -21.75 4.70
CA TYR A 139 -41.17 -20.60 4.78
C TYR A 139 -42.61 -20.99 4.48
N PHE A 140 -43.56 -20.18 4.96
CA PHE A 140 -44.98 -20.39 4.69
C PHE A 140 -45.27 -20.46 3.18
N GLY A 141 -46.05 -21.48 2.75
CA GLY A 141 -46.50 -21.63 1.36
C GLY A 141 -45.63 -22.52 0.46
N GLN A 142 -44.58 -23.16 1.00
CA GLN A 142 -43.86 -24.26 0.35
C GLN A 142 -44.42 -25.60 0.85
N GLN A 143 -45.66 -25.93 0.48
CA GLN A 143 -46.28 -27.25 0.68
C GLN A 143 -46.92 -27.71 -0.63
#